data_AF-M8A9S4-F1
#
_entry.id   AF-M8A9S4-F1
#
_cell.length_a   1.000
_cell.length_b   1.000
_cell.length_c   1.000
_cell.angle_alpha   90.00
_cell.angle_beta   90.00
_cell.angle_gamma   90.00
#
_symmetry.space_group_name_H-M   'P 1'
#
loop_
_entity.id
_entity.type
_entity.pdbx_description
1 polymer ?
#
loop_
_entity_poly.entity_id
_entity_poly.type
_entity_poly.pdbx_seq_one_letter_code
_entity_poly.pdbx_strand_id
1 'polypeptide(L)'
;MARDLEEEGCSERERENEGEREGKWGEWVEQWEEPKGAGVLILPRRRRRGGLAEVREAQRAIGPATVLAIGTATPPNCVYQADYPDYYFRVTKSEHLVGLKAKFKRMCDKSHIRKRYMHLTEEMLEENPSMCTFMAPSLSARRAIAVPLVPKLGKEAAEKAIREWGQPLSSITHLIFCSTSGVDLPGADFHLTKMLGLRPSAKRFMMYQQGCFTGGMVLRLAKDLAENNRGARVLVVCSENTVMTFHGPDESHLDSLVGQVLFGDGAAAVIIGADPDGSTERPLFQLVSASQTILPESEGAIGGQLLEAGLTFHLRKNVPILISKNIERALEEAFKPLGIHDWNSIFWVTHPGGPAILSMIEAKVKLNKERMRATRHVLSEYGNMSSACLFFILDEMRRRSSEDGHATTGEGMDWGVLFGFGPGLTVETIVLHSVPIASPHWVGKQKLKRRRMTRNHQTRAATKLEPEATLADDLLLEVAAKKTAAEIWSSLKARFVGADRVHAARLGTLRGEFELLCMVSDKSLDAFAGKISGMAARYAELGATLDDAAMARMRARGEHEAP
;
A
#
# COMPACT_ATOMS: atom_id res chain seq x y z
N MET A 1 -33.72 -19.59 -51.33
CA MET A 1 -34.71 -18.89 -50.49
C MET A 1 -33.96 -17.75 -49.82
N ALA A 2 -33.82 -16.64 -50.55
CA ALA A 2 -34.58 -15.39 -50.40
C ALA A 2 -33.93 -14.54 -49.27
N ARG A 3 -33.03 -13.60 -49.63
CA ARG A 3 -33.27 -12.21 -50.09
C ARG A 3 -33.71 -11.30 -48.92
N ASP A 4 -32.89 -10.35 -48.47
CA ASP A 4 -32.49 -9.06 -49.07
C ASP A 4 -33.50 -7.93 -48.80
N LEU A 5 -32.93 -6.77 -48.41
CA LEU A 5 -33.41 -5.38 -48.60
C LEU A 5 -34.55 -4.89 -47.68
N GLU A 6 -34.30 -3.89 -46.83
CA GLU A 6 -34.19 -2.43 -47.07
C GLU A 6 -35.56 -1.71 -47.02
N GLU A 7 -35.52 -0.61 -46.26
CA GLU A 7 -36.25 0.64 -46.47
C GLU A 7 -37.76 0.78 -46.13
N GLU A 8 -37.98 1.94 -45.50
CA GLU A 8 -39.18 2.79 -45.48
C GLU A 8 -40.37 2.43 -44.58
N GLY A 9 -40.89 3.48 -43.93
CA GLY A 9 -42.29 3.50 -43.49
C GLY A 9 -42.53 3.93 -42.04
N CYS A 10 -42.27 5.21 -41.76
CA CYS A 10 -42.89 5.93 -40.65
C CYS A 10 -44.42 5.75 -40.69
N SER A 11 -45.04 5.26 -39.62
CA SER A 11 -46.47 5.46 -39.39
C SER A 11 -46.76 5.63 -37.89
N GLU A 12 -46.96 6.89 -37.51
CA GLU A 12 -48.04 7.34 -36.63
C GLU A 12 -48.38 6.47 -35.42
N ARG A 13 -47.58 6.57 -34.35
CA ARG A 13 -48.08 6.34 -32.99
C ARG A 13 -47.13 6.82 -31.89
N GLU A 14 -46.68 8.06 -31.97
CA GLU A 14 -45.97 8.71 -30.84
C GLU A 14 -46.03 10.24 -30.91
N ARG A 15 -47.17 10.77 -31.38
CA ARG A 15 -47.54 12.18 -31.23
C ARG A 15 -48.86 12.26 -30.50
N GLU A 16 -48.86 11.95 -29.21
CA GLU A 16 -50.04 12.22 -28.36
C GLU A 16 -49.74 12.30 -26.85
N ASN A 17 -48.49 12.51 -26.42
CA ASN A 17 -48.15 12.63 -24.99
C ASN A 17 -47.18 13.77 -24.64
N GLU A 18 -47.18 14.86 -25.42
CA GLU A 18 -46.48 16.11 -25.08
C GLU A 18 -47.44 17.30 -24.85
N GLY A 19 -48.74 17.04 -24.64
CA GLY A 19 -49.78 18.07 -24.48
C GLY A 19 -50.34 18.26 -23.06
N GLU A 20 -49.87 17.52 -22.05
CA GLU A 20 -50.43 17.59 -20.69
C GLU A 20 -49.33 17.59 -19.61
N ARG A 21 -48.66 18.73 -19.44
CA ARG A 21 -48.04 19.14 -18.14
C ARG A 21 -47.52 20.59 -18.11
N GLU A 22 -48.02 21.47 -18.99
CA GLU A 22 -47.92 22.92 -18.82
C GLU A 22 -49.27 23.46 -18.34
N GLY A 23 -49.45 23.56 -17.03
CA GLY A 23 -50.70 24.08 -16.46
C GLY A 23 -50.93 23.64 -15.03
N LYS A 24 -50.05 24.06 -14.10
CA LYS A 24 -50.31 24.07 -12.64
C LYS A 24 -49.16 24.74 -11.86
N TRP A 25 -48.92 26.02 -12.11
CA TRP A 25 -48.11 26.89 -11.22
C TRP A 25 -48.63 28.34 -11.17
N GLY A 26 -49.87 28.58 -11.58
CA GLY A 26 -50.63 29.80 -11.27
C GLY A 26 -51.85 29.40 -10.44
N GLU A 27 -52.28 30.25 -9.51
CA GLU A 27 -53.41 30.05 -8.59
C GLU A 27 -53.09 29.29 -7.28
N TRP A 28 -52.19 29.86 -6.49
CA TRP A 28 -52.34 29.94 -5.03
C TRP A 28 -51.86 31.34 -4.59
N VAL A 29 -52.59 32.36 -5.02
CA VAL A 29 -52.53 33.72 -4.47
C VAL A 29 -53.98 34.09 -4.17
N GLU A 30 -54.20 34.69 -3.00
CA GLU A 30 -55.49 35.10 -2.41
C GLU A 30 -56.18 34.08 -1.50
N GLN A 31 -55.81 34.13 -0.21
CA GLN A 31 -56.72 34.19 0.95
C GLN A 31 -55.94 33.84 2.23
N TRP A 32 -55.21 34.79 2.82
CA TRP A 32 -54.89 34.77 4.25
C TRP A 32 -54.73 36.22 4.74
N GLU A 33 -55.63 36.63 5.64
CA GLU A 33 -55.72 37.95 6.26
C GLU A 33 -54.51 38.27 7.15
N GLU A 34 -54.16 39.56 7.26
CA GLU A 34 -53.10 40.08 8.12
C GLU A 34 -53.37 39.84 9.62
N PRO A 35 -52.42 39.25 10.38
CA PRO A 35 -52.33 39.48 11.81
C PRO A 35 -51.47 40.72 12.06
N LYS A 36 -52.10 41.78 12.58
CA LYS A 36 -51.42 42.93 13.18
C LYS A 36 -50.58 42.47 14.37
N GLY A 37 -49.24 42.55 14.30
CA GLY A 37 -48.40 42.35 15.48
C GLY A 37 -46.92 42.06 15.20
N ALA A 38 -46.08 43.06 15.50
CA ALA A 38 -44.65 43.04 15.81
C ALA A 38 -43.85 41.73 15.62
N GLY A 39 -42.85 41.79 14.73
CA GLY A 39 -41.73 40.85 14.70
C GLY A 39 -40.95 40.96 13.39
N VAL A 40 -39.88 41.78 13.37
CA VAL A 40 -38.93 41.77 12.25
C VAL A 40 -38.20 40.43 12.25
N LEU A 41 -38.73 39.45 11.51
CA LEU A 41 -37.98 38.27 11.12
C LEU A 41 -36.94 38.72 10.10
N ILE A 42 -35.71 38.91 10.57
CA ILE A 42 -34.54 38.98 9.70
C ILE A 42 -34.39 37.61 9.04
N LEU A 43 -34.98 37.45 7.85
CA LEU A 43 -34.69 36.32 6.98
C LEU A 43 -33.16 36.27 6.81
N PRO A 44 -32.51 35.11 6.98
CA PRO A 44 -31.09 35.01 6.71
C PRO A 44 -30.87 35.43 5.27
N ARG A 45 -30.13 36.52 5.06
CA ARG A 45 -29.66 36.95 3.74
C ARG A 45 -29.22 35.69 3.00
N ARG A 46 -29.89 35.36 1.89
CA ARG A 46 -29.43 34.31 0.96
C ARG A 46 -27.94 34.61 0.74
N ARG A 47 -27.05 33.77 1.29
CA ARG A 47 -25.62 33.85 0.98
C ARG A 47 -25.56 33.85 -0.54
N ARG A 48 -24.99 34.91 -1.14
CA ARG A 48 -24.66 34.90 -2.56
C ARG A 48 -23.95 33.57 -2.80
N ARG A 49 -24.56 32.67 -3.57
CA ARG A 49 -23.85 31.49 -4.06
C ARG A 49 -22.66 32.08 -4.81
N GLY A 50 -21.45 31.80 -4.32
CA GLY A 50 -20.23 32.28 -4.95
C GLY A 50 -20.25 31.93 -6.44
N GLY A 51 -19.57 32.75 -7.25
CA GLY A 51 -19.43 32.44 -8.68
C GLY A 51 -18.87 31.02 -8.87
N LEU A 52 -19.16 30.38 -10.01
CA LEU A 52 -18.68 29.02 -10.28
C LEU A 52 -17.16 28.88 -10.05
N ALA A 53 -16.38 29.90 -10.41
CA ALA A 53 -14.94 29.95 -10.17
C ALA A 53 -14.60 29.93 -8.66
N GLU A 54 -15.28 30.73 -7.84
CA GLU A 54 -15.07 30.77 -6.39
C GLU A 54 -15.42 29.44 -5.73
N VAL A 55 -16.49 28.78 -6.19
CA VAL A 55 -16.87 27.44 -5.70
C VAL A 55 -15.80 26.41 -6.04
N ARG A 56 -15.27 26.43 -7.27
CA ARG A 56 -14.20 25.50 -7.69
C ARG A 56 -12.91 25.75 -6.93
N GLU A 57 -12.53 27.01 -6.72
CA GLU A 57 -11.34 27.39 -5.97
C GLU A 57 -11.44 26.94 -4.49
N ALA A 58 -12.60 27.12 -3.87
CA ALA A 58 -12.85 26.67 -2.50
C ALA A 58 -12.79 25.13 -2.36
N GLN A 59 -13.08 24.39 -3.43
CA GLN A 59 -13.05 22.93 -3.45
C GLN A 59 -11.67 22.32 -3.70
N ARG A 60 -10.69 23.09 -4.20
CA ARG A 60 -9.34 22.61 -4.50
C ARG A 60 -8.36 22.87 -3.36
N ALA A 61 -7.34 22.04 -3.26
CA ALA A 61 -6.19 22.29 -2.38
C ALA A 61 -5.30 23.39 -2.99
N ILE A 62 -4.41 23.95 -2.17
CA ILE A 62 -3.53 25.06 -2.59
C ILE A 62 -2.14 24.55 -2.97
N GLY A 63 -1.53 23.76 -2.09
CA GLY A 63 -0.19 23.21 -2.26
C GLY A 63 -0.15 21.94 -3.11
N PRO A 64 1.07 21.46 -3.44
CA PRO A 64 1.23 20.22 -4.18
C PRO A 64 0.79 19.01 -3.35
N ALA A 65 0.42 17.93 -4.03
CA ALA A 65 0.27 16.63 -3.41
C ALA A 65 1.60 16.18 -2.81
N THR A 66 1.54 15.63 -1.60
CA THR A 66 2.71 15.16 -0.85
C THR A 66 2.52 13.74 -0.38
N VAL A 67 3.61 12.97 -0.36
CA VAL A 67 3.68 11.66 0.30
C VAL A 67 3.80 11.92 1.80
N LEU A 68 2.82 11.49 2.59
CA LEU A 68 2.73 11.75 4.03
C LEU A 68 3.18 10.57 4.88
N ALA A 69 3.10 9.36 4.34
CA ALA A 69 3.52 8.13 5.02
C ALA A 69 3.72 6.99 4.02
N ILE A 70 4.55 6.01 4.38
CA ILE A 70 4.83 4.83 3.55
C ILE A 70 4.83 3.58 4.44
N GLY A 71 4.13 2.54 4.02
CA GLY A 71 4.13 1.23 4.67
C GLY A 71 4.42 0.12 3.67
N THR A 72 5.22 -0.86 4.07
CA THR A 72 5.64 -1.98 3.22
C THR A 72 5.39 -3.32 3.92
N ALA A 73 5.00 -4.35 3.17
CA ALA A 73 4.75 -5.69 3.67
C ALA A 73 5.17 -6.74 2.65
N THR A 74 5.62 -7.90 3.15
CA THR A 74 6.00 -9.06 2.36
C THR A 74 5.44 -10.32 3.00
N PRO A 75 5.15 -11.39 2.25
CA PRO A 75 4.85 -12.69 2.84
C PRO A 75 5.99 -13.20 3.73
N PRO A 76 5.72 -14.14 4.66
CA PRO A 76 6.74 -14.62 5.59
C PRO A 76 7.77 -15.56 4.94
N ASN A 77 7.38 -16.31 3.91
CA ASN A 77 8.29 -17.26 3.26
C ASN A 77 9.34 -16.53 2.41
N CYS A 78 10.60 -16.71 2.78
CA CYS A 78 11.76 -16.07 2.19
C CYS A 78 12.59 -17.10 1.44
N VAL A 79 12.81 -16.87 0.16
CA VAL A 79 13.51 -17.77 -0.74
C VAL A 79 14.79 -17.09 -1.23
N TYR A 80 15.94 -17.70 -0.92
CA TYR A 80 17.23 -17.18 -1.36
C TYR A 80 17.48 -17.53 -2.82
N GLN A 81 18.00 -16.56 -3.58
CA GLN A 81 18.21 -16.71 -5.01
C GLN A 81 19.27 -17.77 -5.35
N ALA A 82 20.23 -18.00 -4.44
CA ALA A 82 21.26 -19.02 -4.58
C ALA A 82 20.68 -20.44 -4.59
N ASP A 83 19.65 -20.69 -3.78
CA ASP A 83 18.99 -21.99 -3.63
C ASP A 83 17.79 -22.16 -4.57
N TYR A 84 17.32 -21.06 -5.16
CA TYR A 84 16.12 -21.04 -5.97
C TYR A 84 16.15 -21.97 -7.19
N PRO A 85 17.26 -22.13 -7.94
CA PRO A 85 17.31 -23.09 -9.05
C PRO A 85 17.02 -24.53 -8.62
N ASP A 86 17.52 -24.95 -7.45
CA ASP A 86 17.28 -26.31 -6.94
C ASP A 86 15.85 -26.46 -6.41
N TYR A 87 15.36 -25.46 -5.68
CA TYR A 87 13.96 -25.42 -5.24
C TYR A 87 13.00 -25.47 -6.43
N TYR A 88 13.15 -24.56 -7.38
CA TYR A 88 12.23 -24.39 -8.50
C TYR A 88 12.17 -25.62 -9.40
N PHE A 89 13.31 -26.22 -9.76
CA PHE A 89 13.33 -27.44 -10.59
C PHE A 89 12.83 -28.68 -9.84
N ARG A 90 12.99 -28.73 -8.51
CA ARG A 90 12.40 -29.80 -7.68
C ARG A 90 10.88 -29.69 -7.63
N VAL A 91 10.33 -28.56 -7.19
CA VAL A 91 8.87 -28.40 -7.00
C VAL A 91 8.10 -28.47 -8.32
N THR A 92 8.75 -28.10 -9.43
CA THR A 92 8.17 -28.24 -10.78
C THR A 92 8.45 -29.60 -11.44
N LYS A 93 9.02 -30.57 -10.69
CA LYS A 93 9.36 -31.93 -11.17
C LYS A 93 10.19 -31.93 -12.46
N SER A 94 11.05 -30.94 -12.60
CA SER A 94 11.80 -30.62 -13.82
C SER A 94 13.30 -30.91 -13.71
N GLU A 95 13.75 -31.61 -12.65
CA GLU A 95 15.18 -31.97 -12.43
C GLU A 95 15.83 -32.71 -13.61
N HIS A 96 15.04 -33.42 -14.41
CA HIS A 96 15.49 -34.09 -15.63
C HIS A 96 15.97 -33.13 -16.73
N LEU A 97 15.57 -31.85 -16.69
CA LEU A 97 15.95 -30.79 -17.64
C LEU A 97 17.29 -30.13 -17.24
N VAL A 98 18.35 -30.93 -17.14
CA VAL A 98 19.66 -30.51 -16.60
C VAL A 98 20.24 -29.28 -17.33
N GLY A 99 20.13 -29.23 -18.66
CA GLY A 99 20.63 -28.11 -19.47
C GLY A 99 19.87 -26.80 -19.20
N LEU A 100 18.55 -26.90 -19.03
CA LEU A 100 17.70 -25.76 -18.70
C LEU A 100 17.94 -25.28 -17.27
N LYS A 101 18.11 -26.21 -16.30
CA LYS A 101 18.48 -25.91 -14.92
C LYS A 101 19.80 -25.14 -14.83
N ALA A 102 20.82 -25.59 -15.57
CA ALA A 102 22.11 -24.89 -15.62
C ALA A 102 21.98 -23.47 -16.23
N LYS A 103 21.11 -23.29 -17.23
CA LYS A 103 20.81 -21.97 -17.81
C LYS A 103 20.09 -21.07 -16.81
N PHE A 104 19.08 -21.60 -16.13
CA PHE A 104 18.30 -20.90 -15.11
C PHE A 104 19.18 -20.46 -13.94
N LYS A 105 20.07 -21.35 -13.46
CA LYS A 105 21.07 -21.00 -12.43
C LYS A 105 21.91 -19.80 -12.85
N ARG A 106 22.43 -19.76 -14.09
CA ARG A 106 23.19 -18.60 -14.60
C ARG A 106 22.35 -17.32 -14.66
N MET A 107 21.04 -17.43 -14.91
CA MET A 107 20.13 -16.28 -14.88
C MET A 107 19.96 -15.78 -13.44
N CYS A 108 19.76 -16.67 -12.46
CA CYS A 108 19.72 -16.34 -11.04
C CYS A 108 21.03 -15.67 -10.56
N ASP A 109 22.18 -16.25 -10.89
CA ASP A 109 23.50 -15.71 -10.50
C ASP A 109 23.71 -14.27 -11.05
N LYS A 110 23.12 -13.95 -12.21
CA LYS A 110 23.21 -12.64 -12.88
C LYS A 110 22.03 -11.72 -12.60
N SER A 111 21.06 -12.12 -11.79
CA SER A 111 19.88 -11.29 -11.53
C SER A 111 20.16 -10.14 -10.55
N HIS A 112 21.28 -10.21 -9.81
CA HIS A 112 21.62 -9.32 -8.69
C HIS A 112 20.60 -9.36 -7.54
N ILE A 113 19.70 -10.35 -7.54
CA ILE A 113 18.74 -10.61 -6.47
C ILE A 113 19.42 -11.55 -5.46
N ARG A 114 19.39 -11.20 -4.18
CA ARG A 114 19.88 -12.06 -3.10
C ARG A 114 18.78 -12.97 -2.57
N LYS A 115 17.60 -12.42 -2.35
CA LYS A 115 16.42 -13.14 -1.84
C LYS A 115 15.13 -12.51 -2.36
N ARG A 116 14.04 -13.27 -2.28
CA ARG A 116 12.68 -12.83 -2.56
C ARG A 116 11.74 -13.37 -1.49
N TYR A 117 10.61 -12.72 -1.36
CA TYR A 117 9.51 -13.22 -0.54
C TYR A 117 8.45 -13.79 -1.48
N MET A 118 7.88 -14.95 -1.14
CA MET A 118 6.91 -15.64 -1.98
C MET A 118 5.81 -16.19 -1.09
N HIS A 119 4.54 -15.94 -1.40
CA HIS A 119 3.43 -16.56 -0.68
C HIS A 119 3.35 -18.05 -0.97
N LEU A 120 3.65 -18.46 -2.21
CA LEU A 120 3.72 -19.86 -2.60
C LEU A 120 4.78 -20.60 -1.78
N THR A 121 4.38 -21.72 -1.19
CA THR A 121 5.24 -22.67 -0.50
C THR A 121 5.31 -23.99 -1.28
N GLU A 122 6.26 -24.85 -0.92
CA GLU A 122 6.35 -26.21 -1.49
C GLU A 122 5.04 -26.99 -1.28
N GLU A 123 4.47 -26.94 -0.08
CA GLU A 123 3.19 -27.56 0.28
C GLU A 123 2.04 -27.09 -0.63
N MET A 124 1.88 -25.78 -0.81
CA MET A 124 0.83 -25.24 -1.71
C MET A 124 1.02 -25.70 -3.17
N LEU A 125 2.27 -25.83 -3.62
CA LEU A 125 2.59 -26.28 -4.97
C LEU A 125 2.37 -27.79 -5.15
N GLU A 126 2.59 -28.59 -4.11
CA GLU A 126 2.26 -30.02 -4.08
C GLU A 126 0.74 -30.26 -4.13
N GLU A 127 -0.04 -29.45 -3.42
CA GLU A 127 -1.51 -29.47 -3.47
C GLU A 127 -2.07 -28.98 -4.82
N ASN A 128 -1.31 -28.15 -5.54
CA ASN A 128 -1.74 -27.52 -6.80
C ASN A 128 -0.77 -27.85 -7.95
N PRO A 129 -0.60 -29.13 -8.34
CA PRO A 129 0.42 -29.56 -9.30
C PRO A 129 0.24 -28.97 -10.70
N SER A 130 -0.97 -28.54 -11.07
CA SER A 130 -1.21 -27.87 -12.35
C SER A 130 -0.50 -26.51 -12.46
N MET A 131 -0.27 -25.81 -11.34
CA MET A 131 0.50 -24.56 -11.32
C MET A 131 1.99 -24.77 -11.57
N CYS A 132 2.49 -25.98 -11.28
CA CYS A 132 3.87 -26.39 -11.50
C CYS A 132 4.15 -26.84 -12.94
N THR A 133 3.10 -27.00 -13.75
CA THR A 133 3.21 -27.31 -15.17
C THR A 133 3.18 -26.01 -15.98
N PHE A 134 3.94 -25.92 -17.08
CA PHE A 134 4.10 -24.66 -17.80
C PHE A 134 2.78 -24.05 -18.33
N MET A 135 1.87 -24.86 -18.90
CA MET A 135 0.62 -24.37 -19.53
C MET A 135 -0.62 -25.18 -19.15
N ALA A 136 -0.58 -25.96 -18.07
CA ALA A 136 -1.76 -26.69 -17.61
C ALA A 136 -2.83 -25.72 -17.07
N PRO A 137 -4.12 -25.97 -17.33
CA PRO A 137 -5.20 -25.18 -16.77
C PRO A 137 -5.10 -25.12 -15.24
N SER A 138 -4.91 -23.91 -14.71
CA SER A 138 -4.65 -23.67 -13.28
C SER A 138 -5.23 -22.35 -12.78
N LEU A 139 -5.90 -21.58 -13.64
CA LEU A 139 -6.48 -20.27 -13.30
C LEU A 139 -7.41 -20.33 -12.08
N SER A 140 -8.26 -21.35 -11.97
CA SER A 140 -9.18 -21.49 -10.83
C SER A 140 -8.45 -21.68 -9.50
N ALA A 141 -7.41 -22.53 -9.46
CA ALA A 141 -6.59 -22.74 -8.27
C ALA A 141 -5.82 -21.47 -7.89
N ARG A 142 -5.21 -20.81 -8.88
CA ARG A 142 -4.51 -19.54 -8.69
C ARG A 142 -5.42 -18.46 -8.13
N ARG A 143 -6.65 -18.33 -8.66
CA ARG A 143 -7.64 -17.37 -8.16
C ARG A 143 -8.03 -17.65 -6.71
N ALA A 144 -8.29 -18.91 -6.37
CA ALA A 144 -8.65 -19.31 -5.00
C ALA A 144 -7.60 -18.87 -3.96
N ILE A 145 -6.32 -18.84 -4.35
CA ILE A 145 -5.22 -18.37 -3.49
C ILE A 145 -5.06 -16.84 -3.58
N ALA A 146 -4.98 -16.29 -4.80
CA ALA A 146 -4.59 -14.90 -5.02
C ALA A 146 -5.67 -13.88 -4.58
N VAL A 147 -6.95 -14.16 -4.83
CA VAL A 147 -8.07 -13.26 -4.53
C VAL A 147 -8.12 -12.88 -3.03
N PRO A 148 -8.08 -13.83 -2.07
CA PRO A 148 -8.04 -13.47 -0.66
C PRO A 148 -6.68 -12.92 -0.20
N LEU A 149 -5.58 -13.32 -0.85
CA LEU A 149 -4.22 -12.90 -0.48
C LEU A 149 -3.96 -11.42 -0.77
N VAL A 150 -4.31 -10.94 -1.97
CA VAL A 150 -4.02 -9.57 -2.42
C VAL A 150 -4.51 -8.50 -1.44
N PRO A 151 -5.78 -8.47 -1.00
CA PRO A 151 -6.22 -7.47 -0.03
C PRO A 151 -5.62 -7.68 1.37
N LYS A 152 -5.28 -8.91 1.78
CA LYS A 152 -4.63 -9.18 3.07
C LYS A 152 -3.22 -8.58 3.13
N LEU A 153 -2.39 -8.85 2.11
CA LEU A 153 -1.05 -8.29 2.05
C LEU A 153 -1.08 -6.75 1.90
N GLY A 154 -2.03 -6.24 1.09
CA GLY A 154 -2.29 -4.80 0.99
C GLY A 154 -2.71 -4.16 2.31
N LYS A 155 -3.50 -4.86 3.14
CA LYS A 155 -3.91 -4.42 4.48
C LYS A 155 -2.70 -4.24 5.39
N GLU A 156 -1.78 -5.21 5.43
CA GLU A 156 -0.59 -5.12 6.27
C GLU A 156 0.28 -3.89 5.93
N ALA A 157 0.46 -3.62 4.63
CA ALA A 157 1.17 -2.43 4.19
C ALA A 157 0.41 -1.14 4.55
N ALA A 158 -0.91 -1.12 4.31
CA ALA A 158 -1.76 0.02 4.63
C ALA A 158 -1.78 0.35 6.13
N GLU A 159 -1.87 -0.66 7.01
CA GLU A 159 -1.85 -0.45 8.45
C GLU A 159 -0.53 0.16 8.93
N LYS A 160 0.60 -0.19 8.31
CA LYS A 160 1.90 0.46 8.60
C LYS A 160 1.92 1.91 8.15
N ALA A 161 1.46 2.20 6.93
CA ALA A 161 1.38 3.57 6.41
C ALA A 161 0.44 4.44 7.25
N ILE A 162 -0.72 3.91 7.64
CA ILE A 162 -1.72 4.61 8.47
C ILE A 162 -1.17 4.87 9.87
N ARG A 163 -0.46 3.89 10.46
CA ARG A 163 0.20 4.05 11.75
C ARG A 163 1.27 5.14 11.72
N GLU A 164 2.07 5.18 10.67
CA GLU A 164 3.07 6.25 10.48
C GLU A 164 2.40 7.62 10.29
N TRP A 165 1.34 7.68 9.49
CA TRP A 165 0.59 8.92 9.27
C TRP A 165 -0.06 9.46 10.55
N GLY A 166 -0.50 8.57 11.44
CA GLY A 166 -0.96 8.90 12.78
C GLY A 166 -2.32 9.60 12.86
N GLN A 167 -3.05 9.70 11.74
CA GLN A 167 -4.39 10.32 11.68
C GLN A 167 -5.51 9.26 11.67
N PRO A 168 -6.76 9.65 12.02
CA PRO A 168 -7.89 8.73 12.01
C PRO A 168 -8.17 8.14 10.61
N LEU A 169 -8.55 6.86 10.56
CA LEU A 169 -9.01 6.18 9.35
C LEU A 169 -10.17 6.91 8.66
N SER A 170 -11.02 7.58 9.44
CA SER A 170 -12.14 8.38 8.95
C SER A 170 -11.71 9.60 8.12
N SER A 171 -10.44 10.01 8.20
CA SER A 171 -9.89 11.10 7.40
C SER A 171 -9.50 10.67 5.99
N ILE A 172 -9.35 9.37 5.72
CA ILE A 172 -9.12 8.84 4.37
C ILE A 172 -10.37 9.07 3.52
N THR A 173 -10.22 9.75 2.38
CA THR A 173 -11.32 10.12 1.47
C THR A 173 -11.35 9.28 0.21
N HIS A 174 -10.19 8.79 -0.23
CA HIS A 174 -10.05 7.99 -1.45
C HIS A 174 -9.17 6.77 -1.20
N LEU A 175 -9.46 5.70 -1.92
CA LEU A 175 -8.62 4.51 -2.01
C LEU A 175 -8.26 4.27 -3.48
N ILE A 176 -6.98 4.22 -3.78
CA ILE A 176 -6.47 3.69 -5.04
C ILE A 176 -5.84 2.34 -4.74
N PHE A 177 -6.34 1.27 -5.36
CA PHE A 177 -5.79 -0.06 -5.21
C PHE A 177 -5.29 -0.57 -6.55
N CYS A 178 -4.08 -1.13 -6.58
CA CYS A 178 -3.41 -1.61 -7.77
C CYS A 178 -2.91 -3.05 -7.56
N SER A 179 -3.17 -3.93 -8.53
CA SER A 179 -2.62 -5.29 -8.53
C SER A 179 -2.66 -5.92 -9.93
N THR A 180 -1.66 -6.73 -10.21
CA THR A 180 -1.60 -7.62 -11.39
C THR A 180 -2.04 -9.04 -11.03
N SER A 181 -2.34 -9.30 -9.76
CA SER A 181 -2.38 -10.64 -9.16
C SER A 181 -3.80 -11.17 -8.92
N GLY A 182 -4.62 -11.17 -9.97
CA GLY A 182 -6.01 -11.65 -9.94
C GLY A 182 -7.02 -10.55 -10.25
N VAL A 183 -8.26 -10.94 -10.55
CA VAL A 183 -9.39 -10.04 -10.84
C VAL A 183 -10.66 -10.65 -10.26
N ASP A 184 -11.50 -9.84 -9.62
CA ASP A 184 -12.82 -10.24 -9.10
C ASP A 184 -13.75 -9.04 -8.94
N LEU A 185 -15.05 -9.33 -8.80
CA LEU A 185 -16.11 -8.35 -8.55
C LEU A 185 -16.96 -8.82 -7.36
N PRO A 186 -16.97 -8.13 -6.21
CA PRO A 186 -16.22 -6.90 -5.90
C PRO A 186 -14.69 -7.06 -5.93
N GLY A 187 -13.99 -5.95 -6.24
CA GLY A 187 -12.53 -5.93 -6.34
C GLY A 187 -11.79 -5.89 -5.00
N ALA A 188 -10.47 -6.01 -5.06
CA ALA A 188 -9.60 -5.95 -3.89
C ALA A 188 -9.69 -4.60 -3.14
N ASP A 189 -10.00 -3.51 -3.84
CA ASP A 189 -10.29 -2.19 -3.28
C ASP A 189 -11.50 -2.22 -2.32
N PHE A 190 -12.56 -2.96 -2.68
CA PHE A 190 -13.75 -3.12 -1.85
C PHE A 190 -13.43 -3.96 -0.62
N HIS A 191 -12.76 -5.10 -0.82
CA HIS A 191 -12.37 -5.98 0.29
C HIS A 191 -11.44 -5.27 1.27
N LEU A 192 -10.44 -4.53 0.78
CA LEU A 192 -9.56 -3.75 1.65
C LEU A 192 -10.32 -2.66 2.41
N THR A 193 -11.23 -1.95 1.73
CA THR A 193 -12.10 -0.93 2.36
C THR A 193 -12.87 -1.51 3.55
N LYS A 194 -13.43 -2.71 3.39
CA LYS A 194 -14.14 -3.43 4.47
C LYS A 194 -13.18 -3.88 5.57
N MET A 195 -12.04 -4.45 5.21
CA MET A 195 -11.04 -4.96 6.17
C MET A 195 -10.44 -3.86 7.05
N LEU A 196 -10.17 -2.68 6.49
CA LEU A 196 -9.63 -1.53 7.22
C LEU A 196 -10.72 -0.74 7.96
N GLY A 197 -12.00 -0.98 7.69
CA GLY A 197 -13.09 -0.16 8.23
C GLY A 197 -13.08 1.27 7.71
N LEU A 198 -12.69 1.48 6.44
CA LEU A 198 -12.78 2.82 5.83
C LEU A 198 -14.25 3.24 5.70
N ARG A 199 -14.47 4.56 5.60
CA ARG A 199 -15.82 5.11 5.43
C ARG A 199 -16.50 4.49 4.19
N PRO A 200 -17.80 4.14 4.26
CA PRO A 200 -18.54 3.64 3.10
C PRO A 200 -18.54 4.60 1.89
N SER A 201 -18.38 5.90 2.14
CA SER A 201 -18.30 6.95 1.12
C SER A 201 -16.90 7.18 0.55
N ALA A 202 -15.88 6.41 0.98
CA ALA A 202 -14.55 6.49 0.40
C ALA A 202 -14.62 6.17 -1.11
N LYS A 203 -14.07 7.08 -1.93
CA LYS A 203 -14.09 6.93 -3.39
C LYS A 203 -12.97 5.98 -3.80
N ARG A 204 -13.32 4.88 -4.47
CA ARG A 204 -12.38 3.81 -4.77
C ARG A 204 -12.02 3.78 -6.26
N PHE A 205 -10.75 3.48 -6.54
CA PHE A 205 -10.22 3.28 -7.88
C PHE A 205 -9.42 1.98 -7.88
N MET A 206 -9.98 0.94 -8.50
CA MET A 206 -9.33 -0.35 -8.66
C MET A 206 -8.64 -0.42 -10.02
N MET A 207 -7.32 -0.66 -10.03
CA MET A 207 -6.51 -0.78 -11.23
C MET A 207 -5.93 -2.19 -11.33
N TYR A 208 -6.57 -3.02 -12.15
CA TYR A 208 -6.12 -4.38 -12.45
C TYR A 208 -5.26 -4.43 -13.71
N GLN A 209 -4.32 -5.37 -13.74
CA GLN A 209 -3.59 -5.82 -14.95
C GLN A 209 -2.85 -4.71 -15.71
N GLN A 210 -2.41 -3.68 -15.01
CA GLN A 210 -1.65 -2.57 -15.62
C GLN A 210 -0.15 -2.89 -15.75
N GLY A 211 0.41 -3.69 -14.82
CA GLY A 211 1.79 -4.16 -14.84
C GLY A 211 2.77 -3.29 -14.06
N CYS A 212 4.06 -3.36 -14.42
CA CYS A 212 5.12 -2.85 -13.57
C CYS A 212 5.23 -1.30 -13.51
N PHE A 213 4.65 -0.56 -14.46
CA PHE A 213 4.66 0.91 -14.45
C PHE A 213 3.63 1.50 -13.46
N THR A 214 2.72 0.68 -12.93
CA THR A 214 1.54 1.16 -12.19
C THR A 214 1.88 1.90 -10.90
N GLY A 215 3.06 1.67 -10.31
CA GLY A 215 3.53 2.48 -9.19
C GLY A 215 3.63 3.98 -9.52
N GLY A 216 4.00 4.34 -10.75
CA GLY A 216 3.97 5.73 -11.24
C GLY A 216 2.56 6.19 -11.56
N MET A 217 1.77 5.36 -12.25
CA MET A 217 0.38 5.65 -12.62
C MET A 217 -0.50 5.99 -11.39
N VAL A 218 -0.36 5.23 -10.30
CA VAL A 218 -1.15 5.47 -9.08
C VAL A 218 -0.75 6.77 -8.38
N LEU A 219 0.53 7.17 -8.45
CA LEU A 219 0.98 8.46 -7.94
C LEU A 219 0.44 9.61 -8.79
N ARG A 220 0.42 9.46 -10.11
CA ARG A 220 -0.18 10.44 -11.03
C ARG A 220 -1.66 10.65 -10.74
N LEU A 221 -2.43 9.56 -10.57
CA LEU A 221 -3.84 9.67 -10.18
C LEU A 221 -4.01 10.26 -8.78
N ALA A 222 -3.20 9.83 -7.80
CA ALA A 222 -3.27 10.32 -6.44
C ALA A 222 -2.95 11.83 -6.34
N LYS A 223 -2.00 12.31 -7.16
CA LYS A 223 -1.65 13.73 -7.28
C LYS A 223 -2.89 14.55 -7.65
N ASP A 224 -3.55 14.19 -8.76
CA ASP A 224 -4.73 14.92 -9.24
C ASP A 224 -5.89 14.86 -8.23
N LEU A 225 -6.12 13.70 -7.60
CA LEU A 225 -7.16 13.56 -6.60
C LEU A 225 -6.89 14.41 -5.35
N ALA A 226 -5.65 14.44 -4.86
CA ALA A 226 -5.27 15.20 -3.67
C ALA A 226 -5.28 16.72 -3.93
N GLU A 227 -4.79 17.18 -5.09
CA GLU A 227 -4.73 18.60 -5.43
C GLU A 227 -6.12 19.15 -5.80
N ASN A 228 -6.95 18.37 -6.50
CA ASN A 228 -8.26 18.82 -6.95
C ASN A 228 -9.36 18.74 -5.87
N ASN A 229 -9.08 18.15 -4.70
CA ASN A 229 -10.04 17.99 -3.61
C ASN A 229 -9.43 18.47 -2.27
N ARG A 230 -9.83 19.65 -1.80
CA ARG A 230 -9.37 20.23 -0.53
C ARG A 230 -9.58 19.26 0.63
N GLY A 231 -8.52 19.04 1.41
CA GLY A 231 -8.54 18.14 2.56
C GLY A 231 -8.58 16.66 2.21
N ALA A 232 -8.42 16.28 0.93
CA ALA A 232 -8.36 14.87 0.57
C ALA A 232 -7.10 14.19 1.10
N ARG A 233 -7.28 12.95 1.54
CA ARG A 233 -6.22 12.02 1.93
C ARG A 233 -6.48 10.72 1.19
N VAL A 234 -5.56 10.40 0.29
CA VAL A 234 -5.66 9.29 -0.65
C VAL A 234 -4.78 8.16 -0.11
N LEU A 235 -5.40 7.05 0.27
CA LEU A 235 -4.67 5.82 0.52
C LEU A 235 -4.41 5.15 -0.83
N VAL A 236 -3.15 4.97 -1.17
CA VAL A 236 -2.73 4.21 -2.36
C VAL A 236 -2.16 2.88 -1.87
N VAL A 237 -2.56 1.78 -2.49
CA VAL A 237 -2.05 0.43 -2.18
C VAL A 237 -1.71 -0.29 -3.47
N CYS A 238 -0.49 -0.79 -3.58
CA CYS A 238 -0.07 -1.72 -4.62
C CYS A 238 0.33 -3.04 -3.96
N SER A 239 -0.34 -4.14 -4.33
CA SER A 239 -0.16 -5.44 -3.69
C SER A 239 -0.02 -6.53 -4.75
N GLU A 240 1.15 -7.16 -4.77
CA GLU A 240 1.57 -8.04 -5.86
C GLU A 240 2.06 -9.38 -5.31
N ASN A 241 1.75 -10.45 -6.04
CA ASN A 241 2.24 -11.79 -5.74
C ASN A 241 2.45 -12.61 -7.02
N THR A 242 3.22 -13.68 -6.89
CA THR A 242 3.64 -14.55 -7.99
C THR A 242 2.66 -15.70 -8.25
N VAL A 243 1.55 -15.81 -7.50
CA VAL A 243 0.57 -16.90 -7.65
C VAL A 243 0.01 -16.97 -9.07
N MET A 244 -0.26 -15.82 -9.70
CA MET A 244 -0.79 -15.78 -11.06
C MET A 244 0.27 -16.08 -12.13
N THR A 245 1.55 -15.89 -11.83
CA THR A 245 2.65 -15.89 -12.81
C THR A 245 3.66 -17.02 -12.61
N PHE A 246 3.57 -17.80 -11.53
CA PHE A 246 4.43 -18.95 -11.31
C PHE A 246 4.08 -20.08 -12.28
N HIS A 247 5.04 -20.55 -13.06
CA HIS A 247 4.84 -21.65 -14.01
C HIS A 247 6.03 -22.59 -13.97
N GLY A 248 5.83 -23.85 -14.37
CA GLY A 248 6.94 -24.76 -14.63
C GLY A 248 7.86 -24.27 -15.77
N PRO A 249 9.12 -24.72 -15.82
CA PRO A 249 10.04 -24.31 -16.87
C PRO A 249 9.71 -24.96 -18.22
N ASP A 250 10.01 -24.25 -19.31
CA ASP A 250 9.88 -24.76 -20.68
C ASP A 250 11.05 -24.26 -21.55
N GLU A 251 11.65 -25.14 -22.35
CA GLU A 251 12.84 -24.82 -23.14
C GLU A 251 12.57 -23.84 -24.30
N SER A 252 11.33 -23.78 -24.79
CA SER A 252 10.93 -22.90 -25.88
C SER A 252 10.53 -21.49 -25.40
N HIS A 253 10.31 -21.29 -24.10
CA HIS A 253 9.85 -20.03 -23.50
C HIS A 253 10.85 -19.44 -22.50
N LEU A 254 12.04 -19.08 -22.98
CA LEU A 254 13.12 -18.54 -22.13
C LEU A 254 12.80 -17.18 -21.50
N ASP A 255 11.91 -16.41 -22.10
CA ASP A 255 11.40 -15.15 -21.53
C ASP A 255 10.54 -15.38 -20.29
N SER A 256 9.73 -16.43 -20.26
CA SER A 256 9.01 -16.86 -19.05
C SER A 256 10.00 -17.16 -17.91
N LEU A 257 11.11 -17.85 -18.18
CA LEU A 257 12.14 -18.12 -17.17
C LEU A 257 12.72 -16.84 -16.56
N VAL A 258 12.86 -15.76 -17.34
CA VAL A 258 13.36 -14.48 -16.82
C VAL A 258 12.44 -13.94 -15.73
N GLY A 259 11.12 -14.02 -15.90
CA GLY A 259 10.21 -13.58 -14.83
C GLY A 259 10.19 -14.52 -13.63
N GLN A 260 10.35 -15.84 -13.82
CA GLN A 260 10.50 -16.78 -12.69
C GLN A 260 11.75 -16.47 -11.84
N VAL A 261 12.81 -15.93 -12.47
CA VAL A 261 14.03 -15.48 -11.78
C VAL A 261 13.80 -14.15 -11.04
N LEU A 262 13.01 -13.24 -11.60
CA LEU A 262 12.94 -11.85 -11.15
C LEU A 262 11.80 -11.59 -10.15
N PHE A 263 10.60 -12.12 -10.41
CA PHE A 263 9.41 -11.70 -9.69
C PHE A 263 9.38 -12.19 -8.24
N GLY A 264 8.98 -11.30 -7.34
CA GLY A 264 8.75 -11.59 -5.92
C GLY A 264 7.44 -10.95 -5.45
N ASP A 265 7.04 -11.29 -4.23
CA ASP A 265 5.78 -10.88 -3.64
C ASP A 265 6.00 -9.73 -2.65
N GLY A 266 5.08 -8.77 -2.67
CA GLY A 266 5.13 -7.64 -1.75
C GLY A 266 3.98 -6.67 -1.96
N ALA A 267 3.65 -5.93 -0.90
CA ALA A 267 2.73 -4.82 -0.96
C ALA A 267 3.34 -3.57 -0.36
N ALA A 268 2.96 -2.44 -0.93
CA ALA A 268 3.27 -1.14 -0.39
C ALA A 268 2.01 -0.26 -0.38
N ALA A 269 1.94 0.61 0.62
CA ALA A 269 0.89 1.58 0.77
C ALA A 269 1.48 2.96 1.05
N VAL A 270 0.88 4.00 0.48
CA VAL A 270 1.26 5.39 0.74
C VAL A 270 0.03 6.24 1.03
N ILE A 271 0.17 7.20 1.94
CA ILE A 271 -0.82 8.24 2.16
C ILE A 271 -0.40 9.47 1.39
N ILE A 272 -1.25 9.94 0.47
CA ILE A 272 -1.02 11.15 -0.32
C ILE A 272 -2.02 12.22 0.11
N GLY A 273 -1.54 13.45 0.29
CA GLY A 273 -2.39 14.61 0.58
C GLY A 273 -1.72 15.92 0.21
N ALA A 274 -2.53 16.91 -0.16
CA ALA A 274 -2.09 18.30 -0.29
C ALA A 274 -2.37 19.06 1.01
N ASP A 275 -1.70 20.20 1.16
CA ASP A 275 -1.81 21.10 2.33
C ASP A 275 -1.60 20.34 3.67
N PRO A 276 -0.41 19.77 3.92
CA PRO A 276 -0.15 19.05 5.16
C PRO A 276 -0.29 19.96 6.38
N ASP A 277 -0.98 19.48 7.41
CA ASP A 277 -1.03 20.17 8.70
C ASP A 277 0.32 20.01 9.40
N GLY A 278 1.12 21.09 9.43
CA GLY A 278 2.46 21.08 10.03
C GLY A 278 2.49 20.72 11.52
N SER A 279 1.35 20.68 12.22
CA SER A 279 1.29 20.22 13.62
C SER A 279 1.26 18.69 13.72
N THR A 280 0.56 18.01 12.81
CA THR A 280 0.22 16.59 12.90
C THR A 280 0.81 15.73 11.79
N GLU A 281 1.06 16.30 10.61
CA GLU A 281 1.54 15.60 9.42
C GLU A 281 2.98 16.00 9.09
N ARG A 282 3.72 15.08 8.48
CA ARG A 282 5.12 15.26 8.07
C ARG A 282 5.26 14.83 6.61
N PRO A 283 5.32 15.75 5.64
CA PRO A 283 5.54 15.37 4.25
C PRO A 283 6.92 14.71 4.12
N LEU A 284 7.02 13.74 3.22
CA LEU A 284 8.25 13.00 2.89
C LEU A 284 8.78 13.40 1.51
N PHE A 285 7.87 13.56 0.54
CA PHE A 285 8.16 14.00 -0.82
C PHE A 285 6.98 14.79 -1.37
N GLN A 286 7.21 15.70 -2.31
CA GLN A 286 6.16 16.40 -3.06
C GLN A 286 6.10 15.87 -4.49
N LEU A 287 4.90 15.69 -5.03
CA LEU A 287 4.65 15.25 -6.40
C LEU A 287 4.51 16.50 -7.28
N VAL A 288 5.53 16.84 -8.06
CA VAL A 288 5.58 18.12 -8.78
C VAL A 288 4.93 18.02 -10.16
N SER A 289 5.40 17.08 -10.98
CA SER A 289 4.80 16.79 -12.29
C SER A 289 4.70 15.28 -12.50
N ALA A 290 3.80 14.88 -13.38
CA ALA A 290 3.55 13.49 -13.71
C ALA A 290 3.23 13.38 -15.21
N SER A 291 3.93 12.52 -15.92
CA SER A 291 3.73 12.27 -17.34
C SER A 291 3.83 10.78 -17.66
N GLN A 292 3.18 10.40 -18.76
CA GLN A 292 3.21 9.04 -19.30
C GLN A 292 3.52 9.12 -20.79
N THR A 293 4.33 8.19 -21.28
CA THR A 293 4.59 8.04 -22.71
C THR A 293 4.67 6.56 -23.09
N ILE A 294 4.34 6.25 -24.35
CA ILE A 294 4.56 4.94 -24.95
C ILE A 294 5.77 5.07 -25.85
N LEU A 295 6.77 4.22 -25.67
CA LEU A 295 8.00 4.31 -26.45
C LEU A 295 7.74 3.93 -27.91
N PRO A 296 8.33 4.64 -28.88
CA PRO A 296 8.22 4.28 -30.28
C PRO A 296 8.88 2.93 -30.55
N GLU A 297 8.38 2.19 -31.56
CA GLU A 297 8.95 0.93 -32.02
C GLU A 297 9.03 -0.15 -30.91
N SER A 298 8.03 -0.17 -30.02
CA SER A 298 8.03 -1.00 -28.82
C SER A 298 6.89 -2.01 -28.74
N GLU A 299 6.16 -2.21 -29.83
CA GLU A 299 5.02 -3.11 -29.92
C GLU A 299 5.42 -4.53 -29.52
N GLY A 300 4.71 -5.08 -28.53
CA GLY A 300 4.97 -6.42 -27.99
C GLY A 300 6.33 -6.59 -27.30
N ALA A 301 6.99 -5.49 -26.90
CA ALA A 301 8.25 -5.55 -26.17
C ALA A 301 8.06 -6.14 -24.76
N ILE A 302 6.98 -5.74 -24.09
CA ILE A 302 6.49 -6.33 -22.84
C ILE A 302 4.99 -6.53 -23.01
N GLY A 303 4.50 -7.73 -22.69
CA GLY A 303 3.08 -7.97 -22.57
C GLY A 303 2.77 -9.16 -21.69
N GLY A 304 1.49 -9.30 -21.38
CA GLY A 304 0.97 -10.42 -20.60
C GLY A 304 -0.40 -10.83 -21.08
N GLN A 305 -0.72 -12.10 -20.92
CA GLN A 305 -2.00 -12.68 -21.31
C GLN A 305 -2.54 -13.50 -20.15
N LEU A 306 -3.75 -13.17 -19.70
CA LEU A 306 -4.47 -13.99 -18.74
C LEU A 306 -5.14 -15.14 -19.51
N LEU A 307 -4.67 -16.36 -19.28
CA LEU A 307 -5.12 -17.59 -19.93
C LEU A 307 -5.67 -18.55 -18.88
N GLU A 308 -6.23 -19.69 -19.33
CA GLU A 308 -6.65 -20.77 -18.43
C GLU A 308 -5.50 -21.34 -17.59
N ALA A 309 -4.26 -21.21 -18.06
CA ALA A 309 -3.05 -21.58 -17.33
C ALA A 309 -2.62 -20.53 -16.27
N GLY A 310 -3.29 -19.38 -16.19
CA GLY A 310 -2.86 -18.24 -15.38
C GLY A 310 -2.32 -17.08 -16.23
N LEU A 311 -1.60 -16.16 -15.60
CA LEU A 311 -1.00 -15.03 -16.28
C LEU A 311 0.35 -15.44 -16.87
N THR A 312 0.44 -15.41 -18.20
CA THR A 312 1.70 -15.55 -18.93
C THR A 312 2.23 -14.18 -19.27
N PHE A 313 3.56 -14.03 -19.34
CA PHE A 313 4.20 -12.80 -19.77
C PHE A 313 5.25 -13.11 -20.83
N HIS A 314 5.41 -12.20 -21.76
CA HIS A 314 6.44 -12.23 -22.77
C HIS A 314 7.32 -10.99 -22.66
N LEU A 315 8.62 -11.19 -22.83
CA LEU A 315 9.61 -10.13 -22.70
C LEU A 315 10.63 -10.22 -23.83
N ARG A 316 10.64 -9.21 -24.71
CA ARG A 316 11.67 -9.12 -25.74
C ARG A 316 13.02 -8.72 -25.13
N LYS A 317 14.08 -9.35 -25.62
CA LYS A 317 15.47 -9.11 -25.15
C LYS A 317 15.93 -7.66 -25.30
N ASN A 318 15.32 -6.88 -26.20
CA ASN A 318 15.69 -5.50 -26.49
C ASN A 318 15.00 -4.46 -25.59
N VAL A 319 14.15 -4.85 -24.62
CA VAL A 319 13.49 -3.91 -23.70
C VAL A 319 14.47 -2.94 -23.01
N PRO A 320 15.59 -3.39 -22.44
CA PRO A 320 16.56 -2.47 -21.85
C PRO A 320 17.12 -1.43 -22.85
N ILE A 321 17.31 -1.82 -24.11
CA ILE A 321 17.80 -0.94 -25.18
C ILE A 321 16.73 0.09 -25.54
N LEU A 322 15.47 -0.33 -25.66
CA LEU A 322 14.35 0.56 -25.94
C LEU A 322 14.18 1.62 -24.85
N ILE A 323 14.25 1.23 -23.57
CA ILE A 323 14.20 2.17 -22.45
C ILE A 323 15.38 3.13 -22.52
N SER A 324 16.60 2.61 -22.64
CA SER A 324 17.83 3.42 -22.68
C SER A 324 17.86 4.41 -23.85
N LYS A 325 17.37 4.02 -25.05
CA LYS A 325 17.27 4.90 -26.23
C LYS A 325 16.40 6.14 -25.96
N ASN A 326 15.38 6.01 -25.12
CA ASN A 326 14.33 7.03 -24.94
C ASN A 326 14.35 7.74 -23.58
N ILE A 327 15.11 7.26 -22.58
CA ILE A 327 15.07 7.79 -21.22
C ILE A 327 15.49 9.27 -21.11
N GLU A 328 16.46 9.68 -21.94
CA GLU A 328 17.00 11.05 -21.96
C GLU A 328 15.93 12.06 -22.38
N ARG A 329 15.10 11.70 -23.37
CA ARG A 329 13.96 12.52 -23.78
C ARG A 329 12.94 12.69 -22.65
N ALA A 330 12.63 11.61 -21.92
CA ALA A 330 11.70 11.68 -20.80
C ALA A 330 12.23 12.59 -19.66
N LEU A 331 13.54 12.55 -19.39
CA LEU A 331 14.20 13.46 -18.46
C LEU A 331 14.13 14.91 -18.94
N GLU A 332 14.49 15.17 -20.20
CA GLU A 332 14.47 16.51 -20.76
C GLU A 332 13.06 17.12 -20.73
N GLU A 333 12.04 16.36 -21.13
CA GLU A 333 10.63 16.81 -21.07
C GLU A 333 10.21 17.14 -19.62
N ALA A 334 10.64 16.34 -18.65
CA ALA A 334 10.28 16.51 -17.24
C ALA A 334 11.02 17.67 -16.54
N PHE A 335 12.31 17.87 -16.83
CA PHE A 335 13.19 18.78 -16.10
C PHE A 335 13.53 20.08 -16.83
N LYS A 336 13.28 20.19 -18.13
CA LYS A 336 13.44 21.45 -18.87
C LYS A 336 12.67 22.62 -18.24
N PRO A 337 11.41 22.48 -17.78
CA PRO A 337 10.71 23.57 -17.09
C PRO A 337 11.36 24.01 -15.77
N LEU A 338 12.20 23.16 -15.18
CA LEU A 338 12.91 23.42 -13.92
C LEU A 338 14.35 23.90 -14.13
N GLY A 339 14.84 23.94 -15.39
CA GLY A 339 16.21 24.32 -15.71
C GLY A 339 17.28 23.34 -15.20
N ILE A 340 16.91 22.08 -14.95
CA ILE A 340 17.84 21.04 -14.49
C ILE A 340 18.29 20.20 -15.67
N HIS A 341 19.61 20.09 -15.82
CA HIS A 341 20.26 19.32 -16.91
C HIS A 341 21.30 18.33 -16.39
N ASP A 342 21.73 18.44 -15.13
CA ASP A 342 22.65 17.50 -14.51
C ASP A 342 21.86 16.37 -13.82
N TRP A 343 21.85 15.21 -14.47
CA TRP A 343 21.16 14.03 -13.95
C TRP A 343 21.79 13.45 -12.68
N ASN A 344 23.02 13.87 -12.32
CA ASN A 344 23.66 13.52 -11.06
C ASN A 344 23.32 14.45 -9.89
N SER A 345 22.65 15.58 -10.15
CA SER A 345 22.18 16.52 -9.13
C SER A 345 20.77 16.20 -8.61
N ILE A 346 20.15 15.13 -9.11
CA ILE A 346 18.82 14.67 -8.72
C ILE A 346 18.87 13.26 -8.10
N PHE A 347 17.94 12.95 -7.20
CA PHE A 347 17.78 11.60 -6.68
C PHE A 347 16.94 10.72 -7.62
N TRP A 348 17.15 9.41 -7.59
CA TRP A 348 16.58 8.48 -8.56
C TRP A 348 15.79 7.34 -7.90
N VAL A 349 14.54 7.17 -8.34
CA VAL A 349 13.63 6.09 -7.95
C VAL A 349 13.21 5.35 -9.21
N THR A 350 13.93 4.32 -9.60
CA THR A 350 13.69 3.65 -10.88
C THR A 350 13.15 2.25 -10.65
N HIS A 351 12.07 1.88 -11.35
CA HIS A 351 11.52 0.53 -11.24
C HIS A 351 12.62 -0.52 -11.54
N PRO A 352 12.89 -1.46 -10.62
CA PRO A 352 13.95 -2.44 -10.76
C PRO A 352 13.49 -3.63 -11.61
N GLY A 353 13.06 -3.36 -12.86
CA GLY A 353 12.53 -4.38 -13.76
C GLY A 353 13.55 -5.47 -14.12
N GLY A 354 14.83 -5.17 -13.96
CA GLY A 354 15.94 -6.10 -14.05
C GLY A 354 17.29 -5.35 -14.06
N PRO A 355 18.39 -6.02 -13.70
CA PRO A 355 19.70 -5.36 -13.57
C PRO A 355 20.22 -4.76 -14.89
N ALA A 356 19.81 -5.33 -16.03
CA ALA A 356 20.18 -4.84 -17.35
C ALA A 356 19.56 -3.47 -17.66
N ILE A 357 18.30 -3.23 -17.26
CA ILE A 357 17.62 -1.94 -17.44
C ILE A 357 18.37 -0.86 -16.66
N LEU A 358 18.63 -1.11 -15.38
CA LEU A 358 19.32 -0.16 -14.50
C LEU A 358 20.71 0.20 -15.05
N SER A 359 21.49 -0.81 -15.44
CA SER A 359 22.85 -0.59 -15.92
C SER A 359 22.89 0.15 -17.26
N MET A 360 21.92 -0.07 -18.16
CA MET A 360 21.84 0.66 -19.42
C MET A 360 21.35 2.09 -19.25
N ILE A 361 20.45 2.37 -18.28
CA ILE A 361 20.07 3.74 -17.94
C ILE A 361 21.27 4.49 -17.37
N GLU A 362 21.95 3.91 -16.36
CA GLU A 362 23.13 4.50 -15.74
C GLU A 362 24.21 4.85 -16.79
N ALA A 363 24.52 3.91 -17.68
CA ALA A 363 25.52 4.13 -18.73
C ALA A 363 25.09 5.22 -19.71
N LYS A 364 23.82 5.22 -20.13
CA LYS A 364 23.28 6.18 -21.11
C LYS A 364 23.35 7.61 -20.62
N VAL A 365 22.94 7.86 -19.38
CA VAL A 365 22.89 9.22 -18.80
C VAL A 365 24.12 9.56 -17.97
N LYS A 366 25.14 8.70 -18.00
CA LYS A 366 26.41 8.82 -17.25
C LYS A 366 26.19 9.06 -15.76
N LEU A 367 25.31 8.24 -15.18
CA LEU A 367 24.91 8.36 -13.79
C LEU A 367 26.00 7.78 -12.86
N ASN A 368 26.28 8.49 -11.77
CA ASN A 368 27.12 7.98 -10.69
C ASN A 368 26.47 6.75 -10.06
N LYS A 369 27.27 5.71 -9.79
CA LYS A 369 26.78 4.42 -9.29
C LYS A 369 25.90 4.52 -8.04
N GLU A 370 26.20 5.49 -7.17
CA GLU A 370 25.46 5.71 -5.92
C GLU A 370 24.01 6.15 -6.15
N ARG A 371 23.68 6.76 -7.28
CA ARG A 371 22.32 7.30 -7.53
C ARG A 371 21.24 6.23 -7.61
N MET A 372 21.62 5.00 -7.96
CA MET A 372 20.71 3.85 -8.02
C MET A 372 20.85 2.92 -6.82
N ARG A 373 21.56 3.33 -5.76
CA ARG A 373 21.83 2.49 -4.57
C ARG A 373 20.53 1.95 -3.94
N ALA A 374 19.53 2.81 -3.70
CA ALA A 374 18.25 2.39 -3.13
C ALA A 374 17.50 1.42 -4.05
N THR A 375 17.46 1.72 -5.36
CA THR A 375 16.86 0.85 -6.39
C THR A 375 17.51 -0.55 -6.41
N ARG A 376 18.84 -0.59 -6.41
CA ARG A 376 19.61 -1.84 -6.42
C ARG A 376 19.47 -2.61 -5.11
N HIS A 377 19.37 -1.92 -3.98
CA HIS A 377 19.09 -2.53 -2.69
C HIS A 377 17.74 -3.24 -2.71
N VAL A 378 16.67 -2.57 -3.16
CA VAL A 378 15.33 -3.18 -3.24
C VAL A 378 15.31 -4.37 -4.19
N LEU A 379 15.94 -4.28 -5.36
CA LEU A 379 16.09 -5.42 -6.25
C LEU A 379 16.79 -6.60 -5.54
N SER A 380 17.85 -6.32 -4.80
CA SER A 380 18.62 -7.36 -4.12
C SER A 380 17.83 -8.05 -3.00
N GLU A 381 17.11 -7.27 -2.19
CA GLU A 381 16.43 -7.76 -0.99
C GLU A 381 15.03 -8.34 -1.25
N TYR A 382 14.38 -7.94 -2.35
CA TYR A 382 12.98 -8.26 -2.59
C TYR A 382 12.69 -8.79 -4.00
N GLY A 383 13.63 -8.66 -4.94
CA GLY A 383 13.38 -8.92 -6.35
C GLY A 383 12.47 -7.88 -7.00
N ASN A 384 11.80 -8.27 -8.08
CA ASN A 384 10.83 -7.43 -8.77
C ASN A 384 9.41 -7.70 -8.24
N MET A 385 8.93 -6.87 -7.33
CA MET A 385 7.55 -6.86 -6.81
C MET A 385 6.59 -6.05 -7.68
N SER A 386 6.82 -5.99 -9.00
CA SER A 386 6.02 -5.23 -9.96
C SER A 386 5.81 -3.77 -9.51
N SER A 387 4.57 -3.32 -9.42
CA SER A 387 4.15 -1.96 -9.09
C SER A 387 4.59 -1.50 -7.69
N ALA A 388 4.72 -2.42 -6.72
CA ALA A 388 5.07 -2.09 -5.34
C ALA A 388 6.53 -1.60 -5.18
N CYS A 389 7.43 -1.99 -6.10
CA CYS A 389 8.86 -1.69 -6.02
C CYS A 389 9.16 -0.20 -5.78
N LEU A 390 8.45 0.70 -6.47
CA LEU A 390 8.73 2.13 -6.41
C LEU A 390 8.56 2.70 -5.00
N PHE A 391 7.60 2.17 -4.24
CA PHE A 391 7.35 2.59 -2.87
C PHE A 391 8.33 1.98 -1.87
N PHE A 392 8.78 0.74 -2.09
CA PHE A 392 9.90 0.18 -1.33
C PHE A 392 11.18 0.99 -1.53
N ILE A 393 11.42 1.49 -2.75
CA ILE A 393 12.60 2.33 -3.05
C ILE A 393 12.49 3.69 -2.38
N LEU A 394 11.32 4.34 -2.43
CA LEU A 394 11.08 5.59 -1.71
C LEU A 394 11.27 5.41 -0.19
N ASP A 395 10.77 4.30 0.36
CA ASP A 395 10.90 3.98 1.79
C ASP A 395 12.37 3.74 2.20
N GLU A 396 13.11 2.96 1.41
CA GLU A 396 14.54 2.75 1.62
C GLU A 396 15.32 4.06 1.52
N MET A 397 15.02 4.87 0.50
CA MET A 397 15.69 6.14 0.24
C MET A 397 15.54 7.11 1.42
N ARG A 398 14.31 7.33 1.91
CA ARG A 398 14.09 8.24 3.04
C ARG A 398 14.75 7.73 4.33
N ARG A 399 14.74 6.41 4.55
CA ARG A 399 15.29 5.77 5.75
C ARG A 399 16.80 5.92 5.78
N ARG A 400 17.46 5.57 4.67
CA ARG A 400 18.91 5.77 4.48
C ARG A 400 19.29 7.24 4.54
N SER A 401 18.47 8.13 3.98
CA SER A 401 18.71 9.56 4.08
C SER A 401 18.80 10.03 5.53
N SER A 402 17.90 9.54 6.39
CA SER A 402 17.93 9.84 7.82
C SER A 402 19.09 9.18 8.55
N GLU A 403 19.39 7.91 8.26
CA GLU A 403 20.46 7.14 8.92
C GLU A 403 21.85 7.65 8.57
N ASP A 404 22.08 7.99 7.30
CA ASP A 404 23.35 8.49 6.77
C ASP A 404 23.55 10.00 7.07
N GLY A 405 22.56 10.65 7.69
CA GLY A 405 22.63 12.06 8.08
C GLY A 405 22.54 13.06 6.93
N HIS A 406 21.85 12.70 5.84
CA HIS A 406 21.60 13.61 4.73
C HIS A 406 20.67 14.77 5.11
N ALA A 407 20.79 15.88 4.36
CA ALA A 407 20.00 17.09 4.62
C ALA A 407 18.53 16.96 4.22
N THR A 408 18.21 16.09 3.27
CA THR A 408 16.85 15.91 2.72
C THR A 408 16.48 14.44 2.65
N THR A 409 15.18 14.14 2.54
CA THR A 409 14.64 12.77 2.35
C THR A 409 15.05 12.12 1.03
N GLY A 410 15.57 12.90 0.08
CA GLY A 410 16.05 12.46 -1.23
C GLY A 410 17.58 12.44 -1.30
N GLU A 411 18.24 11.80 -0.33
CA GLU A 411 19.71 11.64 -0.27
C GLU A 411 20.49 12.97 -0.34
N GLY A 412 19.94 14.02 0.25
CA GLY A 412 20.55 15.36 0.28
C GLY A 412 20.33 16.19 -0.99
N MET A 413 19.55 15.70 -1.96
CA MET A 413 19.16 16.45 -3.16
C MET A 413 17.72 16.96 -3.03
N ASP A 414 17.44 18.13 -3.61
CA ASP A 414 16.10 18.74 -3.57
C ASP A 414 15.15 18.10 -4.58
N TRP A 415 15.65 17.80 -5.79
CA TRP A 415 14.85 17.29 -6.90
C TRP A 415 15.16 15.83 -7.18
N GLY A 416 14.16 15.10 -7.66
CA GLY A 416 14.31 13.70 -8.02
C GLY A 416 13.34 13.25 -9.09
N VAL A 417 13.62 12.08 -9.64
CA VAL A 417 12.81 11.44 -10.67
C VAL A 417 12.40 10.05 -10.23
N LEU A 418 11.13 9.72 -10.48
CA LEU A 418 10.60 8.39 -10.34
C LEU A 418 10.17 7.85 -11.71
N PHE A 419 10.68 6.68 -12.07
CA PHE A 419 10.39 6.01 -13.34
C PHE A 419 9.72 4.66 -13.14
N GLY A 420 8.53 4.49 -13.72
CA GLY A 420 7.86 3.20 -13.87
C GLY A 420 7.96 2.70 -15.31
N PHE A 421 8.24 1.40 -15.51
CA PHE A 421 8.29 0.77 -16.83
C PHE A 421 7.40 -0.46 -16.88
N GLY A 422 6.69 -0.70 -17.97
CA GLY A 422 5.88 -1.91 -18.12
C GLY A 422 5.23 -2.06 -19.50
N PRO A 423 4.17 -2.88 -19.64
CA PRO A 423 3.55 -3.21 -20.92
C PRO A 423 3.23 -1.98 -21.78
N GLY A 424 3.52 -2.06 -23.08
CA GLY A 424 3.33 -0.95 -24.01
C GLY A 424 4.38 -0.90 -25.13
N LEU A 425 5.65 -0.59 -24.88
CA LEU A 425 6.37 -0.30 -23.63
C LEU A 425 6.03 1.09 -23.08
N THR A 426 5.36 1.13 -21.93
CA THR A 426 4.92 2.37 -21.27
C THR A 426 5.95 2.83 -20.24
N VAL A 427 6.20 4.13 -20.21
CA VAL A 427 7.04 4.81 -19.21
C VAL A 427 6.21 5.84 -18.45
N GLU A 428 6.13 5.69 -17.13
CA GLU A 428 5.62 6.71 -16.21
C GLU A 428 6.80 7.50 -15.64
N THR A 429 6.70 8.83 -15.64
CA THR A 429 7.72 9.74 -15.12
C THR A 429 7.08 10.69 -14.13
N ILE A 430 7.54 10.66 -12.87
CA ILE A 430 7.09 11.58 -11.82
C ILE A 430 8.29 12.40 -11.37
N VAL A 431 8.17 13.73 -11.41
CA VAL A 431 9.14 14.62 -10.78
C VAL A 431 8.77 14.79 -9.31
N LEU A 432 9.74 14.54 -8.46
CA LEU A 432 9.62 14.62 -7.01
C LEU A 432 10.46 15.80 -6.48
N HIS A 433 9.96 16.42 -5.42
CA HIS A 433 10.76 17.30 -4.57
C HIS A 433 10.91 16.63 -3.19
N SER A 434 12.11 16.56 -2.66
CA SER A 434 12.37 16.05 -1.31
C SER A 434 11.93 17.08 -0.26
N VAL A 435 12.04 16.71 1.02
CA VAL A 435 11.87 17.67 2.11
C VAL A 435 13.11 17.70 3.00
N PRO A 436 13.40 18.82 3.67
CA PRO A 436 14.47 18.88 4.66
C PRO A 436 14.22 17.89 5.81
N ILE A 437 15.22 17.08 6.14
CA ILE A 437 15.22 16.29 7.37
C ILE A 437 15.61 17.24 8.49
N ALA A 438 14.70 17.48 9.44
CA ALA A 438 14.98 18.38 10.55
C ALA A 438 16.18 17.85 11.35
N SER A 439 17.29 18.61 11.36
CA SER A 439 18.47 18.23 12.16
C SER A 439 18.09 18.13 13.64
N PRO A 440 18.67 17.19 14.42
CA PRO A 440 18.43 17.06 15.86
C PRO A 440 18.61 18.38 16.63
N HIS A 441 19.46 19.28 16.12
CA HIS A 441 19.72 20.61 16.68
C HIS A 441 18.51 21.56 16.67
N TRP A 442 17.55 21.40 15.77
CA TRP A 442 16.42 22.32 15.63
C TRP A 442 15.32 22.07 16.67
N VAL A 443 15.15 20.81 17.09
CA VAL A 443 14.25 20.38 18.17
C VAL A 443 14.65 21.03 19.50
N GLY A 444 15.96 21.19 19.74
CA GLY A 444 16.50 21.88 20.92
C GLY A 444 16.13 23.37 20.97
N LYS A 445 16.19 24.08 19.83
CA LYS A 445 15.84 25.51 19.76
C LYS A 445 14.34 25.77 19.88
N GLN A 446 13.48 24.90 19.32
CA GLN A 446 12.03 24.98 19.53
C GLN A 446 11.63 24.65 20.97
N LYS A 447 12.26 23.66 21.63
CA LYS A 447 12.07 23.42 23.07
C LYS A 447 12.51 24.62 23.92
N LEU A 448 13.60 25.30 23.56
CA LEU A 448 14.06 26.50 24.28
C LEU A 448 13.14 27.71 24.06
N LYS A 449 12.61 27.90 22.84
CA LYS A 449 11.64 28.95 22.52
C LYS A 449 10.29 28.70 23.20
N ARG A 450 9.83 27.44 23.24
CA ARG A 450 8.65 27.00 24.01
C ARG A 450 8.83 27.22 25.51
N ARG A 451 9.98 26.86 26.09
CA ARG A 451 10.32 27.16 27.51
C ARG A 451 10.35 28.64 27.85
N ARG A 452 10.66 29.51 26.88
CA ARG A 452 10.67 30.98 27.07
C ARG A 452 9.26 31.58 26.97
N MET A 453 8.38 31.02 26.12
CA MET A 453 6.98 31.43 26.02
C MET A 453 6.13 30.93 27.20
N THR A 454 6.34 29.69 27.66
CA THR A 454 5.61 29.13 28.80
C THR A 454 6.05 29.69 30.16
N ARG A 455 7.17 30.41 30.23
CA ARG A 455 7.60 31.09 31.48
C ARG A 455 6.85 32.39 31.75
N ASN A 456 6.22 33.01 30.74
CA ASN A 456 5.50 34.28 30.89
C ASN A 456 4.00 34.11 31.13
N HIS A 457 3.46 32.90 31.02
CA HIS A 457 2.05 32.61 31.31
C HIS A 457 1.99 31.38 32.21
N GLN A 458 1.36 31.55 33.37
CA GLN A 458 0.97 30.52 34.36
C GLN A 458 1.96 30.23 35.49
N THR A 459 1.95 31.15 36.46
CA THR A 459 1.71 30.79 37.86
C THR A 459 0.37 30.05 37.98
N ARG A 460 0.31 28.99 38.81
CA ARG A 460 -0.85 28.16 39.19
C ARG A 460 -1.42 27.22 38.11
N ALA A 461 -0.98 25.96 38.16
CA ALA A 461 -1.78 24.80 38.55
C ALA A 461 -0.89 23.54 38.46
N ALA A 462 -0.89 22.73 39.51
CA ALA A 462 -0.03 21.57 39.65
C ALA A 462 -0.45 20.42 38.74
N THR A 463 0.58 19.75 38.24
CA THR A 463 0.63 18.67 37.26
C THR A 463 0.14 17.34 37.82
N LYS A 464 -0.62 16.59 37.01
CA LYS A 464 -0.60 15.12 37.02
C LYS A 464 -0.71 14.64 35.57
N LEU A 465 0.44 14.29 35.00
CA LEU A 465 0.61 13.69 33.67
C LEU A 465 1.69 12.63 33.82
N GLU A 466 1.27 11.36 33.70
CA GLU A 466 2.12 10.16 33.66
C GLU A 466 2.92 10.13 32.35
N PRO A 467 4.23 9.79 32.35
CA PRO A 467 5.01 9.62 31.13
C PRO A 467 4.96 8.17 30.61
N GLU A 468 4.89 8.05 29.28
CA GLU A 468 5.13 6.83 28.51
C GLU A 468 6.47 6.16 28.91
N ALA A 469 6.43 4.84 29.00
CA ALA A 469 7.48 3.99 29.55
C ALA A 469 8.85 4.19 28.87
N THR A 470 9.75 4.87 29.56
CA THR A 470 11.20 4.80 29.37
C THR A 470 11.77 3.87 30.44
N LEU A 471 12.80 3.09 30.10
CA LEU A 471 13.54 2.29 31.09
C LEU A 471 13.98 3.24 32.20
N ALA A 472 13.65 2.92 33.46
CA ALA A 472 14.03 3.73 34.60
C ALA A 472 15.57 3.96 34.62
N ASP A 473 16.01 5.14 35.04
CA ASP A 473 17.41 5.56 34.93
C ASP A 473 18.40 4.60 35.61
N ASP A 474 17.96 3.87 36.65
CA ASP A 474 18.74 2.83 37.32
C ASP A 474 18.97 1.61 36.42
N LEU A 475 17.96 1.24 35.61
CA LEU A 475 18.01 0.13 34.67
C LEU A 475 18.88 0.46 33.44
N LEU A 476 18.89 1.71 33.01
CA LEU A 476 19.75 2.20 31.94
C LEU A 476 21.24 2.10 32.28
N LEU A 477 21.61 2.45 33.52
CA LEU A 477 22.99 2.33 34.01
C LEU A 477 23.43 0.86 34.13
N GLU A 478 22.53 -0.02 34.54
CA GLU A 478 22.81 -1.45 34.68
C GLU A 478 22.97 -2.16 33.31
N VAL A 479 22.16 -1.77 32.32
CA VAL A 479 22.25 -2.24 30.93
C VAL A 479 23.50 -1.70 30.24
N ALA A 480 23.86 -0.43 30.46
CA ALA A 480 25.04 0.19 29.89
C ALA A 480 26.37 -0.44 30.37
N ALA A 481 26.35 -1.12 31.52
CA ALA A 481 27.52 -1.81 32.07
C ALA A 481 27.77 -3.21 31.46
N LYS A 482 26.87 -3.73 30.62
CA LYS A 482 26.99 -5.08 30.03
C LYS A 482 27.59 -5.01 28.63
N LYS A 483 28.47 -5.96 28.30
CA LYS A 483 29.24 -5.94 27.05
C LYS A 483 28.53 -6.66 25.90
N THR A 484 27.57 -7.52 26.21
CA THR A 484 26.85 -8.31 25.21
C THR A 484 25.34 -8.30 25.44
N ALA A 485 24.58 -8.46 24.36
CA ALA A 485 23.11 -8.55 24.41
C ALA A 485 22.62 -9.74 25.26
N ALA A 486 23.37 -10.84 25.31
CA ALA A 486 23.03 -12.01 26.11
C ALA A 486 23.11 -11.73 27.64
N GLU A 487 24.10 -10.92 28.05
CA GLU A 487 24.25 -10.48 29.45
C GLU A 487 23.14 -9.49 29.85
N ILE A 488 22.79 -8.57 28.96
CA ILE A 488 21.66 -7.64 29.13
C ILE A 488 20.38 -8.44 29.36
N TRP A 489 20.11 -9.40 28.48
CA TRP A 489 18.91 -10.23 28.53
C TRP A 489 18.83 -11.07 29.81
N SER A 490 19.95 -11.68 30.23
CA SER A 490 19.99 -12.51 31.45
C SER A 490 19.79 -11.67 32.72
N SER A 491 20.34 -10.46 32.76
CA SER A 491 20.19 -9.52 33.90
C SER A 491 18.75 -9.02 34.04
N LEU A 492 18.11 -8.65 32.92
CA LEU A 492 16.71 -8.25 32.91
C LEU A 492 15.81 -9.41 33.33
N LYS A 493 16.05 -10.62 32.80
CA LYS A 493 15.26 -11.80 33.12
C LYS A 493 15.32 -12.17 34.61
N ALA A 494 16.50 -12.08 35.24
CA ALA A 494 16.66 -12.36 36.68
C ALA A 494 15.93 -11.35 37.59
N ARG A 495 15.86 -10.07 37.18
CA ARG A 495 15.21 -9.00 37.95
C ARG A 495 13.68 -9.03 37.85
N PHE A 496 13.15 -9.45 36.71
CA PHE A 496 11.69 -9.54 36.47
C PHE A 496 11.06 -10.90 36.78
N VAL A 497 11.81 -11.87 37.35
CA VAL A 497 11.26 -13.18 37.78
C VAL A 497 10.06 -13.04 38.74
N GLY A 498 10.03 -11.98 39.56
CA GLY A 498 8.89 -11.69 40.44
C GLY A 498 7.63 -11.27 39.67
N ALA A 499 7.79 -10.48 38.60
CA ALA A 499 6.69 -10.08 37.73
C ALA A 499 6.16 -11.28 36.93
N ASP A 500 7.05 -12.16 36.47
CA ASP A 500 6.68 -13.40 35.78
C ASP A 500 5.87 -14.34 36.68
N ARG A 501 6.25 -14.47 37.96
CA ARG A 501 5.48 -15.27 38.95
C ARG A 501 4.09 -14.68 39.23
N VAL A 502 3.99 -13.35 39.30
CA VAL A 502 2.69 -12.66 39.48
C VAL A 502 1.81 -12.79 38.24
N HIS A 503 2.40 -12.68 37.04
CA HIS A 503 1.70 -12.95 35.77
C HIS A 503 1.17 -14.39 35.70
N ALA A 504 2.02 -15.37 36.03
CA ALA A 504 1.64 -16.78 36.04
C ALA A 504 0.53 -17.08 37.07
N ALA A 505 0.59 -16.50 38.27
CA ALA A 505 -0.45 -16.67 39.29
C ALA A 505 -1.79 -16.07 38.84
N ARG A 506 -1.80 -14.87 38.23
CA ARG A 506 -3.01 -14.23 37.71
C ARG A 506 -3.62 -15.01 36.54
N LEU A 507 -2.79 -15.55 35.64
CA LEU A 507 -3.25 -16.45 34.59
C LEU A 507 -3.83 -17.74 35.15
N GLY A 508 -3.24 -18.29 36.22
CA GLY A 508 -3.80 -19.44 36.95
C GLY A 508 -5.19 -19.15 37.54
N THR A 509 -5.39 -17.99 38.17
CA THR A 509 -6.70 -17.56 38.69
C THR A 509 -7.72 -17.40 37.57
N LEU A 510 -7.36 -16.74 36.47
CA LEU A 510 -8.24 -16.59 35.31
C LEU A 510 -8.60 -17.93 34.66
N ARG A 511 -7.69 -18.91 34.71
CA ARG A 511 -7.97 -20.27 34.24
C ARG A 511 -8.99 -20.97 35.13
N GLY A 512 -8.85 -20.86 36.45
CA GLY A 512 -9.85 -21.37 37.39
C GLY A 512 -11.22 -20.71 37.23
N GLU A 513 -11.26 -19.38 37.06
CA GLU A 513 -12.50 -18.64 36.75
C GLU A 513 -13.14 -19.11 35.44
N PHE A 514 -12.32 -19.47 34.45
CA PHE A 514 -12.80 -19.97 33.16
C PHE A 514 -13.35 -21.39 33.21
N GLU A 515 -12.70 -22.27 33.96
CA GLU A 515 -13.17 -23.65 34.13
C GLU A 515 -14.48 -23.75 34.93
N LEU A 516 -14.74 -22.79 35.83
CA LEU A 516 -15.95 -22.71 36.64
C LEU A 516 -17.11 -21.94 35.98
N LEU A 517 -16.88 -21.33 34.82
CA LEU A 517 -17.90 -20.55 34.15
C LEU A 517 -18.95 -21.52 33.55
N CYS A 518 -20.21 -21.34 33.90
CA CYS A 518 -21.33 -22.13 33.36
C CYS A 518 -22.53 -21.22 33.09
N MET A 519 -23.40 -21.65 32.19
CA MET A 519 -24.62 -20.90 31.89
C MET A 519 -25.65 -21.20 32.96
N VAL A 520 -26.21 -20.15 33.56
CA VAL A 520 -27.27 -20.28 34.57
C VAL A 520 -28.61 -20.16 33.83
N SER A 521 -29.59 -20.97 34.20
CA SER A 521 -30.87 -21.16 33.49
C SER A 521 -31.76 -19.92 33.37
N ASP A 522 -31.35 -18.78 33.94
CA ASP A 522 -32.09 -17.51 33.98
C ASP A 522 -31.38 -16.35 33.22
N LYS A 523 -30.29 -16.62 32.48
CA LYS A 523 -29.53 -15.58 31.75
C LYS A 523 -29.47 -15.82 30.25
N SER A 524 -29.53 -14.74 29.48
CA SER A 524 -29.47 -14.81 28.01
C SER A 524 -28.10 -15.25 27.50
N LEU A 525 -28.10 -15.92 26.34
CA LEU A 525 -26.90 -16.33 25.60
C LEU A 525 -25.95 -15.15 25.34
N ASP A 526 -26.48 -13.97 25.04
CA ASP A 526 -25.69 -12.75 24.82
C ASP A 526 -24.94 -12.30 26.09
N ALA A 527 -25.58 -12.41 27.26
CA ALA A 527 -24.94 -12.08 28.53
C ALA A 527 -23.81 -13.07 28.86
N PHE A 528 -23.97 -14.34 28.49
CA PHE A 528 -22.93 -15.36 28.65
C PHE A 528 -21.77 -15.15 27.67
N ALA A 529 -22.05 -14.87 26.40
CA ALA A 529 -21.04 -14.52 25.38
C ALA A 529 -20.25 -13.25 25.74
N GLY A 530 -20.89 -12.27 26.37
CA GLY A 530 -20.24 -11.08 26.91
C GLY A 530 -19.21 -11.41 28.01
N LYS A 531 -19.52 -12.35 28.92
CA LYS A 531 -18.57 -12.78 29.96
C LYS A 531 -17.36 -13.50 29.39
N ILE A 532 -17.58 -14.39 28.42
CA ILE A 532 -16.49 -15.08 27.71
C ILE A 532 -15.58 -14.07 27.01
N SER A 533 -16.16 -13.09 26.33
CA SER A 533 -15.40 -12.03 25.64
C SER A 533 -14.60 -11.16 26.63
N GLY A 534 -15.19 -10.83 27.79
CA GLY A 534 -14.49 -10.11 28.85
C GLY A 534 -13.31 -10.89 29.46
N MET A 535 -13.42 -12.22 29.56
CA MET A 535 -12.30 -13.06 30.00
C MET A 535 -11.20 -13.19 28.96
N ALA A 536 -11.55 -13.30 27.67
CA ALA A 536 -10.56 -13.27 26.60
C ALA A 536 -9.75 -11.95 26.61
N ALA A 537 -10.41 -10.82 26.89
CA ALA A 537 -9.72 -9.53 27.06
C ALA A 537 -8.76 -9.52 28.27
N ARG A 538 -9.19 -10.05 29.43
CA ARG A 538 -8.34 -10.14 30.65
C ARG A 538 -7.14 -11.07 30.47
N TYR A 539 -7.27 -12.11 29.63
CA TYR A 539 -6.13 -12.94 29.22
C TYR A 539 -5.16 -12.17 28.32
N ALA A 540 -5.69 -11.43 27.34
CA ALA A 540 -4.89 -10.62 26.42
C ALA A 540 -4.10 -9.52 27.15
N GLU A 541 -4.68 -8.91 28.20
CA GLU A 541 -3.98 -7.93 29.06
C GLU A 541 -2.76 -8.53 29.79
N LEU A 542 -2.76 -9.84 30.05
CA LEU A 542 -1.62 -10.56 30.65
C LEU A 542 -0.67 -11.17 29.60
N GLY A 543 -0.91 -10.90 28.32
CA GLY A 543 -0.08 -11.36 27.20
C GLY A 543 -0.32 -12.82 26.80
N ALA A 544 -1.46 -13.41 27.18
CA ALA A 544 -1.84 -14.77 26.80
C ALA A 544 -3.16 -14.78 26.01
N THR A 545 -3.38 -15.82 25.20
CA THR A 545 -4.62 -16.01 24.46
C THR A 545 -5.38 -17.21 24.99
N LEU A 546 -6.71 -17.10 25.05
CA LEU A 546 -7.57 -18.24 25.30
C LEU A 546 -7.67 -19.07 24.01
N ASP A 547 -7.41 -20.38 24.09
CA ASP A 547 -7.45 -21.28 22.94
C ASP A 547 -8.86 -21.35 22.31
N ASP A 548 -8.93 -21.27 20.99
CA ASP A 548 -10.14 -21.39 20.19
C ASP A 548 -10.86 -22.73 20.42
N ALA A 549 -10.13 -23.81 20.68
CA ALA A 549 -10.74 -25.10 21.02
C ALA A 549 -11.40 -25.09 22.40
N ALA A 550 -10.85 -24.36 23.37
CA ALA A 550 -11.44 -24.18 24.70
C ALA A 550 -12.70 -23.30 24.61
N MET A 551 -12.67 -22.25 23.79
CA MET A 551 -13.81 -21.37 23.52
C MET A 551 -14.94 -22.12 22.79
N ALA A 552 -14.61 -22.95 21.80
CA ALA A 552 -15.57 -23.74 21.03
C ALA A 552 -16.25 -24.83 21.88
N ARG A 553 -15.48 -25.56 22.71
CA ARG A 553 -16.03 -26.56 23.66
C ARG A 553 -17.03 -25.95 24.62
N MET A 554 -16.87 -24.67 24.97
CA MET A 554 -17.72 -24.00 25.94
C MET A 554 -19.02 -23.46 25.32
N ARG A 555 -18.95 -22.94 24.08
CA ARG A 555 -20.15 -22.61 23.30
C ARG A 555 -21.04 -23.85 23.13
N ALA A 556 -20.43 -25.00 22.83
CA ALA A 556 -21.14 -26.28 22.74
C ALA A 556 -21.75 -26.74 24.08
N ARG A 557 -21.11 -26.47 25.24
CA ARG A 557 -21.69 -26.75 26.56
C ARG A 557 -22.87 -25.84 26.90
N GLY A 558 -22.80 -24.55 26.55
CA GLY A 558 -23.90 -23.60 26.72
C GLY A 558 -25.12 -23.93 25.85
N GLU A 559 -24.91 -24.51 24.67
CA GLU A 559 -26.00 -24.95 23.79
C GLU A 559 -26.69 -26.25 24.26
N HIS A 560 -25.99 -27.11 25.00
CA HIS A 560 -26.53 -28.39 25.49
C HIS A 560 -27.23 -28.32 26.86
N GLU A 561 -27.02 -27.26 27.65
CA GLU A 561 -27.64 -27.08 28.98
C GLU A 561 -28.73 -25.98 29.01
N ALA A 562 -29.08 -25.40 27.87
CA ALA A 562 -30.29 -24.58 27.73
C ALA A 562 -31.53 -25.51 27.69
N PRO A 563 -32.55 -25.33 28.56
CA PRO A 563 -33.79 -26.10 28.46
C PRO A 563 -34.58 -25.79 27.19
#